data_AF-A0A2D6WR55-F1
#
_entry.id   AF-A0A2D6WR55-F1
#
_cell.length_a   1.000
_cell.length_b   1.000
_cell.length_c   1.000
_cell.angle_alpha   90.00
_cell.angle_beta   90.00
_cell.angle_gamma   90.00
#
_symmetry.space_group_name_H-M   'P 1'
#
loop_
_entity.id
_entity.type
_entity.pdbx_description
1 polymer ?
#
loop_
_entity_poly.entity_id
_entity_poly.type
_entity_poly.pdbx_seq_one_letter_code
_entity_poly.pdbx_strand_id
1 'polypeptide(L)'
;MKRKPSKAGISKITMAKNTQRIAEERVNRHFPNLEVLNSYWVGQDGKHKYYEVIMIDTHHPAIINDKQLGVFSRANGKHAHRGRAYRGKTSAGKRGRGLHNKGKGAEKLRPSLRANLNRGK
;
A
#
# COMPACT_ATOMS: atom_id res chain seq x y z
N MET A 1 -31.21 -12.88 16.63
CA MET A 1 -30.20 -12.09 17.39
C MET A 1 -30.08 -10.69 16.80
N LYS A 2 -30.43 -9.64 17.55
CA LYS A 2 -30.23 -8.24 17.12
C LYS A 2 -28.77 -7.82 17.37
N ARG A 3 -28.17 -7.03 16.47
CA ARG A 3 -26.81 -6.47 16.65
C ARG A 3 -26.82 -5.44 17.81
N LYS A 4 -25.70 -5.32 18.54
CA LYS A 4 -25.51 -4.24 19.52
C LYS A 4 -25.66 -2.87 18.82
N PRO A 5 -26.33 -1.87 19.41
CA PRO A 5 -26.56 -0.58 18.76
C PRO A 5 -25.29 0.08 18.18
N SER A 6 -24.15 0.01 18.88
CA SER A 6 -22.87 0.57 18.42
C SER A 6 -22.26 -0.13 17.20
N LYS A 7 -22.80 -1.28 16.77
CA LYS A 7 -22.35 -2.07 15.62
C LYS A 7 -23.40 -2.14 14.51
N ALA A 8 -24.49 -1.38 14.62
CA ALA A 8 -25.59 -1.37 13.66
C ALA A 8 -25.46 -0.27 12.57
N GLY A 9 -24.41 0.56 12.62
CA GLY A 9 -24.18 1.60 11.61
C GLY A 9 -23.84 1.03 10.23
N ILE A 10 -24.29 1.71 9.16
CA ILE A 10 -24.09 1.28 7.76
C ILE A 10 -23.48 2.42 6.92
N SER A 11 -24.18 3.55 6.78
CA SER A 11 -23.87 4.59 5.78
C SER A 11 -22.59 5.39 6.03
N LYS A 12 -22.20 5.61 7.29
CA LYS A 12 -21.05 6.46 7.67
C LYS A 12 -19.74 5.68 7.86
N ILE A 13 -19.69 4.39 7.53
CA ILE A 13 -18.47 3.58 7.67
C ILE A 13 -17.52 3.89 6.51
N THR A 14 -16.36 4.44 6.82
CA THR A 14 -15.30 4.71 5.83
C THR A 14 -14.24 3.61 5.85
N MET A 15 -13.68 3.33 4.68
CA MET A 15 -12.61 2.33 4.53
C MET A 15 -11.32 2.76 5.21
N ALA A 16 -10.64 1.81 5.86
CA ALA A 16 -9.34 2.06 6.49
C ALA A 16 -8.20 2.26 5.47
N LYS A 17 -8.31 1.72 4.25
CA LYS A 17 -7.34 1.94 3.16
C LYS A 17 -7.73 3.19 2.38
N ASN A 18 -6.74 3.99 1.98
CA ASN A 18 -7.00 5.11 1.08
C ASN A 18 -7.30 4.62 -0.35
N THR A 19 -8.00 5.45 -1.12
CA THR A 19 -8.38 5.17 -2.52
C THR A 19 -7.15 4.90 -3.40
N GLN A 20 -6.06 5.63 -3.19
CA GLN A 20 -4.80 5.44 -3.92
C GLN A 20 -4.20 4.03 -3.70
N ARG A 21 -4.14 3.53 -2.46
CA ARG A 21 -3.67 2.15 -2.20
C ARG A 21 -4.61 1.11 -2.79
N ILE A 22 -5.91 1.38 -2.80
CA ILE A 22 -6.89 0.49 -3.46
C ILE A 22 -6.60 0.42 -4.97
N ALA A 23 -6.26 1.54 -5.60
CA ALA A 23 -5.85 1.56 -7.01
C ALA A 23 -4.55 0.76 -7.25
N GLU A 24 -3.52 0.96 -6.42
CA GLU A 24 -2.27 0.17 -6.48
C GLU A 24 -2.52 -1.33 -6.37
N GLU A 25 -3.37 -1.76 -5.42
CA GLU A 25 -3.70 -3.18 -5.22
C GLU A 25 -4.52 -3.76 -6.39
N ARG A 26 -5.39 -2.97 -7.04
CA ARG A 26 -6.13 -3.39 -8.23
C ARG A 26 -5.21 -3.59 -9.43
N VAL A 27 -4.31 -2.65 -9.69
CA VAL A 27 -3.34 -2.74 -10.79
C VAL A 27 -2.38 -3.91 -10.58
N ASN A 28 -1.88 -4.12 -9.35
CA ASN A 28 -1.01 -5.25 -9.03
C ASN A 28 -1.70 -6.62 -9.11
N ARG A 29 -3.03 -6.66 -9.12
CA ARG A 29 -3.80 -7.89 -9.38
C ARG A 29 -3.93 -8.15 -10.87
N HIS A 30 -4.09 -7.09 -11.65
CA HIS A 30 -4.21 -7.17 -13.11
C HIS A 30 -2.89 -7.59 -13.76
N PHE A 31 -1.75 -7.08 -13.26
CA PHE A 31 -0.41 -7.44 -13.73
C PHE A 31 0.40 -8.17 -12.64
N PRO A 32 0.20 -9.49 -12.45
CA PRO A 32 0.82 -10.24 -11.35
C PRO A 32 2.32 -10.52 -11.53
N ASN A 33 2.84 -10.42 -12.75
CA ASN A 33 4.26 -10.56 -13.08
C ASN A 33 5.09 -9.30 -12.75
N LEU A 34 4.42 -8.16 -12.59
CA LEU A 34 5.02 -6.88 -12.29
C LEU A 34 4.89 -6.54 -10.79
N GLU A 35 5.72 -5.62 -10.31
CA GLU A 35 5.63 -5.09 -8.95
C GLU A 35 5.39 -3.57 -8.97
N VAL A 36 4.47 -3.09 -8.14
CA VAL A 36 4.19 -1.65 -8.01
C VAL A 36 5.35 -0.93 -7.33
N LEU A 37 5.91 0.06 -8.03
CA LEU A 37 6.91 0.99 -7.46
C LEU A 37 6.21 2.07 -6.63
N ASN A 38 5.33 2.86 -7.26
CA ASN A 38 4.60 3.97 -6.65
C ASN A 38 3.38 4.37 -7.50
N SER A 39 2.65 5.40 -7.08
CA SER A 39 1.51 5.94 -7.81
C SER A 39 1.33 7.44 -7.57
N TYR A 40 0.62 8.13 -8.47
CA TYR A 40 0.22 9.53 -8.30
C TYR A 40 -1.20 9.79 -8.80
N TRP A 41 -1.76 10.91 -8.33
CA TRP A 41 -3.10 11.36 -8.71
C TRP A 41 -3.05 12.12 -10.03
N VAL A 42 -4.02 11.85 -10.90
CA VAL A 42 -4.11 12.46 -12.24
C VAL A 42 -5.33 13.38 -12.34
N GLY A 43 -6.45 12.96 -11.75
CA GLY A 43 -7.70 13.68 -11.86
C GLY A 43 -8.80 13.04 -11.03
N GLN A 44 -9.94 13.72 -10.92
CA GLN A 44 -11.15 13.15 -10.35
C GLN A 44 -12.37 13.75 -11.04
N ASP A 45 -13.43 12.95 -11.15
CA ASP A 45 -14.76 13.43 -11.49
C ASP A 45 -15.65 13.40 -10.22
N GLY A 46 -16.96 13.60 -10.36
CA GLY A 46 -17.89 13.56 -9.22
C GLY A 46 -18.06 12.18 -8.56
N LYS A 47 -17.63 11.09 -9.21
CA LYS A 47 -17.85 9.69 -8.79
C LYS A 47 -16.55 8.88 -8.62
N HIS A 48 -15.47 9.27 -9.27
CA HIS A 48 -14.25 8.50 -9.46
C HIS A 48 -13.01 9.35 -9.21
N LYS A 49 -11.94 8.67 -8.81
CA LYS A 49 -10.60 9.23 -8.69
C LYS A 49 -9.65 8.41 -9.54
N TYR A 50 -8.86 9.09 -10.35
CA TYR A 50 -7.94 8.49 -11.30
C TYR A 50 -6.51 8.61 -10.79
N TYR A 51 -5.76 7.52 -10.92
CA TYR A 51 -4.38 7.41 -10.49
C TYR A 51 -3.57 6.69 -11.56
N GLU A 52 -2.36 7.19 -11.80
CA GLU A 52 -1.36 6.48 -12.59
C GLU A 52 -0.46 5.68 -11.64
N VAL A 53 -0.25 4.41 -11.97
CA VAL A 53 0.51 3.46 -11.15
C VAL A 53 1.75 3.05 -11.92
N ILE A 54 2.92 3.31 -11.32
CA ILE A 54 4.21 2.97 -11.89
C ILE A 54 4.56 1.54 -11.47
N MET A 55 4.73 0.66 -12.45
CA MET A 55 5.11 -0.74 -12.23
C MET A 55 6.50 -1.03 -12.77
N ILE A 56 7.14 -2.07 -12.23
CA ILE A 56 8.45 -2.55 -12.65
C ILE A 56 8.35 -4.04 -12.97
N ASP A 57 8.94 -4.44 -14.10
CA ASP A 57 9.22 -5.85 -14.36
C ASP A 57 10.48 -6.29 -13.61
N THR A 58 10.29 -7.17 -12.64
CA THR A 58 11.38 -7.66 -11.79
C THR A 58 12.24 -8.75 -12.44
N HIS A 59 11.82 -9.28 -13.59
CA HIS A 59 12.54 -10.34 -14.32
C HIS A 59 13.35 -9.80 -15.50
N HIS A 60 13.15 -8.54 -15.88
CA HIS A 60 13.83 -7.94 -17.02
C HIS A 60 15.34 -7.70 -16.73
N PRO A 61 16.28 -8.12 -17.59
CA PRO A 61 17.72 -7.96 -17.37
C PRO A 61 18.16 -6.52 -17.09
N ALA A 62 17.57 -5.55 -17.79
CA ALA A 62 17.85 -4.13 -17.54
C ALA A 62 17.55 -3.70 -16.09
N ILE A 63 16.48 -4.22 -15.48
CA ILE A 63 16.13 -3.92 -14.09
C ILE A 63 17.01 -4.70 -13.12
N ILE A 64 17.35 -5.95 -13.45
CA ILE A 64 18.21 -6.79 -12.63
C ILE A 64 19.59 -6.14 -12.45
N ASN A 65 20.17 -5.64 -13.55
CA ASN A 65 21.51 -5.04 -13.56
C ASN A 65 21.54 -3.58 -13.08
N ASP A 66 20.38 -2.94 -12.93
CA ASP A 66 20.29 -1.54 -12.50
C ASP A 66 20.66 -1.38 -11.01
N LYS A 67 21.55 -0.43 -10.70
CA LYS A 67 22.02 -0.18 -9.33
C LYS A 67 20.94 0.36 -8.39
N GLN A 68 19.98 1.12 -8.92
CA GLN A 68 18.91 1.77 -8.16
C GLN A 68 17.63 0.92 -8.10
N LEU A 69 17.27 0.24 -9.19
CA LEU A 69 16.03 -0.53 -9.33
C LEU A 69 16.24 -2.03 -9.07
N GLY A 70 17.47 -2.54 -9.17
CA GLY A 70 17.78 -3.95 -8.91
C GLY A 70 17.40 -4.42 -7.51
N VAL A 71 17.21 -3.50 -6.55
CA VAL A 71 16.66 -3.80 -5.21
C VAL A 71 15.27 -4.44 -5.24
N PHE A 72 14.47 -4.16 -6.28
CA PHE A 72 13.13 -4.73 -6.43
C PHE A 72 13.14 -6.12 -7.09
N SER A 73 14.23 -6.50 -7.75
CA SER A 73 14.34 -7.80 -8.42
C SER A 73 14.69 -8.93 -7.46
N ARG A 74 14.03 -10.08 -7.66
CA ARG A 74 14.32 -11.32 -6.91
C ARG A 74 15.63 -11.97 -7.31
N ALA A 75 16.10 -11.75 -8.54
CA ALA A 75 17.36 -12.32 -9.04
C ALA A 75 18.56 -11.84 -8.22
N ASN A 76 18.48 -10.64 -7.64
CA ASN A 76 19.49 -10.07 -6.76
C ASN A 76 19.41 -10.58 -5.30
N GLY A 77 18.79 -11.74 -5.06
CA GLY A 77 18.59 -12.33 -3.73
C GLY A 77 17.61 -11.58 -2.82
N LYS A 78 16.92 -10.55 -3.33
CA LYS A 78 16.07 -9.64 -2.52
C LYS A 78 14.60 -10.05 -2.59
N HIS A 79 14.14 -10.82 -1.61
CA HIS A 79 12.73 -11.25 -1.52
C HIS A 79 11.80 -10.27 -0.77
N ALA A 80 12.36 -9.21 -0.18
CA ALA A 80 11.61 -8.28 0.65
C ALA A 80 10.58 -7.42 -0.12
N HIS A 81 10.64 -7.38 -1.45
CA HIS A 81 9.87 -6.48 -2.31
C HIS A 81 8.65 -7.11 -2.98
N ARG A 82 8.48 -8.43 -2.97
CA ARG A 82 7.33 -9.12 -3.57
C ARG A 82 5.98 -8.74 -2.93
N GLY A 83 4.95 -8.46 -3.70
CA GLY A 83 3.61 -8.13 -3.19
C GLY A 83 3.62 -6.90 -2.27
N ARG A 84 4.41 -5.90 -2.61
CA ARG A 84 4.63 -4.71 -1.76
C ARG A 84 3.42 -3.80 -1.61
N ALA A 85 2.59 -3.68 -2.65
CA ALA A 85 1.32 -2.94 -2.59
C ALA A 85 0.39 -3.53 -1.52
N TYR A 86 0.19 -4.85 -1.53
CA TYR A 86 -0.68 -5.55 -0.57
C TYR A 86 -0.22 -5.37 0.88
N ARG A 87 1.10 -5.40 1.11
CA ARG A 87 1.70 -5.22 2.44
C ARG A 87 1.81 -3.76 2.89
N GLY A 88 1.41 -2.80 2.05
CA GLY A 88 1.47 -1.37 2.36
C GLY A 88 2.91 -0.86 2.51
N LYS A 89 3.81 -1.33 1.64
CA LYS A 89 5.21 -0.85 1.57
C LYS A 89 5.43 0.26 0.54
N THR A 90 4.41 0.59 -0.26
CA THR A 90 4.37 1.76 -1.15
C THR A 90 4.22 3.06 -0.35
N SER A 91 4.41 4.22 -0.99
CA SER A 91 4.25 5.52 -0.33
C SER A 91 2.82 5.70 0.22
N ALA A 92 1.80 5.40 -0.60
CA ALA A 92 0.40 5.42 -0.18
C ALA A 92 0.12 4.47 1.01
N GLY A 93 0.71 3.27 0.98
CA GLY A 93 0.62 2.30 2.06
C GLY A 93 1.25 2.77 3.38
N LYS A 94 2.45 3.36 3.32
CA LYS A 94 3.15 3.92 4.48
C LYS A 94 2.40 5.09 5.09
N ARG A 95 1.88 6.00 4.25
CA ARG A 95 1.02 7.12 4.68
C ARG A 95 -0.24 6.61 5.37
N GLY A 96 -0.94 5.64 4.77
CA GLY A 96 -2.15 5.05 5.36
C GLY A 96 -1.92 4.29 6.67
N ARG A 97 -0.67 3.92 6.98
CA ARG A 97 -0.25 3.31 8.26
C ARG A 97 0.29 4.34 9.27
N GLY A 98 0.31 5.62 8.92
CA GLY A 98 0.86 6.70 9.77
C GLY A 98 2.39 6.63 9.95
N LEU A 99 3.11 5.95 9.06
CA LEU A 99 4.56 5.73 9.23
C LEU A 99 5.44 6.89 8.75
N HIS A 100 4.84 7.99 8.28
CA HIS A 100 5.56 9.20 7.90
C HIS A 100 5.98 10.03 9.12
N ASN A 101 5.30 9.84 10.26
CA ASN A 101 5.63 10.52 11.51
C ASN A 101 6.60 9.67 12.35
N LYS A 102 7.44 10.34 13.13
CA LYS A 102 8.36 9.75 14.11
C LYS A 102 8.24 10.53 15.43
N GLY A 103 8.54 9.87 16.56
CA GLY A 103 8.44 10.46 17.89
C GLY A 103 6.99 10.45 18.41
N LYS A 104 6.56 11.57 18.99
CA LYS A 104 5.27 11.70 19.66
C LYS A 104 4.10 11.39 18.72
N GLY A 105 3.19 10.52 19.14
CA GLY A 105 2.05 10.05 18.36
C GLY A 105 2.32 8.85 17.44
N ALA A 106 3.58 8.41 17.30
CA ALA A 106 3.96 7.22 16.53
C ALA A 106 4.32 6.00 17.38
N GLU A 107 4.19 6.09 18.70
CA GLU A 107 4.58 5.06 19.68
C GLU A 107 3.83 3.75 19.44
N LYS A 108 2.54 3.85 19.08
CA LYS A 108 1.68 2.69 18.78
C LYS A 108 1.66 2.32 17.29
N LEU A 109 2.35 3.07 16.43
CA LEU A 109 2.38 2.84 14.97
C LEU A 109 3.60 2.02 14.52
N ARG A 110 4.73 2.16 15.23
CA ARG A 110 6.02 1.53 14.90
C ARG A 110 6.33 0.37 15.86
N PRO A 111 7.00 -0.72 15.42
CA PRO A 111 7.46 -0.98 14.05
C PRO A 111 6.31 -1.38 13.10
N SER A 112 5.20 -1.90 13.63
CA SER A 112 3.98 -2.20 12.88
C SER A 112 2.73 -2.17 13.76
N LEU A 113 1.56 -1.99 13.15
CA LEU A 113 0.27 -2.02 13.87
C LEU A 113 0.03 -3.36 14.59
N ARG A 114 0.35 -4.47 13.93
CA ARG A 114 0.18 -5.82 14.49
C ARG A 114 1.06 -6.05 15.72
N ALA A 115 2.31 -5.57 15.69
CA ALA A 115 3.19 -5.64 16.86
C ALA A 115 2.62 -4.86 18.07
N ASN A 116 1.80 -3.84 17.82
CA ASN A 116 1.16 -3.02 18.85
C ASN A 116 -0.32 -3.38 19.08
N LEU A 117 -0.70 -4.65 18.84
CA LEU A 117 -2.05 -5.17 19.06
C LEU A 117 -3.15 -4.45 18.24
N ASN A 118 -2.78 -3.87 17.09
CA ASN A 118 -3.65 -3.06 16.23
C ASN A 118 -4.32 -1.87 16.95
N ARG A 119 -3.68 -1.34 18.00
CA ARG A 119 -4.16 -0.16 18.75
C ARG A 119 -3.83 1.16 18.09
N GLY A 120 -3.00 1.12 17.05
CA GLY A 120 -2.68 2.28 16.24
C GLY A 120 -3.71 2.46 15.14
N LYS A 121 -4.16 3.71 14.97
CA LYS A 121 -5.15 4.20 14.00
C LYS A 121 -6.59 4.23 14.50
#